data_AF-L9VNY3-F1
#
_entry.id   AF-L9VNY3-F1
#
_cell.length_a   1.000
_cell.length_b   1.000
_cell.length_c   1.000
_cell.angle_alpha   90.00
_cell.angle_beta   90.00
_cell.angle_gamma   90.00
#
_symmetry.space_group_name_H-M   'P 1'
#
loop_
_entity.id
_entity.type
_entity.pdbx_description
1 polymer ?
#
loop_
_entity_poly.entity_id
_entity_poly.type
_entity_poly.pdbx_seq_one_letter_code
_entity_poly.pdbx_strand_id
1 'polypeptide(L)'
;MSTDINPHGDDATMTLYRLHGCPYCELVVRRLERYDVPYRSRFVAGEHSRRDAVARASGTRSVPVVVDHEHGVTMPESGHILEYLDRTYGNGVTDEESTSDGFDLVEFAPSDHPTEGDEAPDFIRPLVSEEYWEDTSLSDLIARDGCVLLVFYPLNWGGKSVYWWKEIQERGWGDKLTVVGVGISQPFDHQRFIEHRGLEHSLYSDPGNGVAERYGVVHDLDGMSGVSEPRPAVFLIGDELTIDYAWVADEWPPSPPYDEIEENWSE
;
A
#
# COMPACT_ATOMS: atom_id res chain seq x y z
N MET A 1 13.69 1.94 -29.14
CA MET A 1 14.85 2.58 -28.47
C MET A 1 14.40 3.99 -28.13
N SER A 2 13.82 4.15 -26.93
CA SER A 2 13.43 5.47 -26.42
C SER A 2 14.64 5.97 -25.63
N THR A 3 15.23 7.08 -26.07
CA THR A 3 16.27 7.78 -25.35
C THR A 3 15.64 8.44 -24.14
N ASP A 4 15.95 7.92 -22.95
CA ASP A 4 15.75 8.59 -21.67
C ASP A 4 16.52 9.91 -21.68
N ILE A 5 15.82 11.02 -21.92
CA ILE A 5 16.39 12.35 -21.75
C ILE A 5 16.36 12.64 -20.25
N ASN A 6 17.50 12.46 -19.60
CA ASN A 6 17.75 12.86 -18.22
C ASN A 6 18.05 14.37 -18.21
N PRO A 7 17.24 15.23 -17.58
CA PRO A 7 17.50 16.68 -17.57
C PRO A 7 18.66 17.10 -16.66
N HIS A 8 19.22 16.23 -15.80
CA HIS A 8 20.36 16.56 -14.93
C HIS A 8 21.43 15.44 -14.93
N GLY A 9 22.67 15.82 -15.24
CA GLY A 9 23.75 14.95 -15.77
C GLY A 9 24.37 13.91 -14.82
N ASP A 10 25.32 13.14 -15.37
CA ASP A 10 26.03 12.02 -14.72
C ASP A 10 26.77 12.35 -13.41
N ASP A 11 26.85 13.64 -13.01
CA ASP A 11 27.47 14.13 -11.77
C ASP A 11 26.47 14.33 -10.60
N ALA A 12 25.19 13.98 -10.78
CA ALA A 12 24.21 14.07 -9.70
C ALA A 12 24.58 13.14 -8.52
N THR A 13 24.74 13.73 -7.33
CA THR A 13 24.93 13.00 -6.06
C THR A 13 23.64 12.35 -5.56
N MET A 14 22.50 12.73 -6.12
CA MET A 14 21.19 12.17 -5.80
C MET A 14 20.78 11.10 -6.82
N THR A 15 20.37 9.92 -6.36
CA THR A 15 19.75 8.88 -7.20
C THR A 15 18.32 8.62 -6.74
N LEU A 16 17.37 8.67 -7.68
CA LEU A 16 15.97 8.30 -7.46
C LEU A 16 15.66 6.97 -8.17
N TYR A 17 15.38 5.93 -7.41
CA TYR A 17 14.78 4.70 -7.94
C TYR A 17 13.29 4.91 -8.14
N ARG A 18 12.81 4.72 -9.37
CA ARG A 18 11.41 4.99 -9.72
C ARG A 18 10.83 3.98 -10.71
N LEU A 19 9.51 3.89 -10.73
CA LEU A 19 8.75 3.12 -11.73
C LEU A 19 8.01 4.07 -12.68
N HIS A 20 7.89 3.69 -13.95
CA HIS A 20 7.09 4.44 -14.92
C HIS A 20 5.62 4.50 -14.49
N GLY A 21 5.05 5.70 -14.47
CA GLY A 21 3.64 5.92 -14.10
C GLY A 21 3.36 5.76 -12.60
N CYS A 22 4.38 5.65 -11.75
CA CYS A 22 4.19 5.65 -10.31
C CYS A 22 3.91 7.08 -9.83
N PRO A 23 2.71 7.38 -9.29
CA PRO A 23 2.36 8.73 -8.85
C PRO A 23 3.30 9.25 -7.78
N TYR A 24 3.77 8.39 -6.86
CA TYR A 24 4.68 8.78 -5.77
C TYR A 24 6.06 9.20 -6.28
N CYS A 25 6.54 8.50 -7.32
CA CYS A 25 7.80 8.85 -7.95
C CYS A 25 7.70 10.23 -8.60
N GLU A 26 6.54 10.58 -9.17
CA GLU A 26 6.32 11.93 -9.70
C GLU A 26 6.29 12.99 -8.61
N LEU A 27 5.81 12.68 -7.39
CA LEU A 27 5.86 13.64 -6.27
C LEU A 27 7.29 13.97 -5.87
N VAL A 28 8.11 12.93 -5.71
CA VAL A 28 9.52 13.11 -5.38
C VAL A 28 10.24 13.87 -6.49
N VAL A 29 9.94 13.58 -7.76
CA VAL A 29 10.49 14.32 -8.91
C VAL A 29 10.12 15.78 -8.88
N ARG A 30 8.83 16.12 -8.70
CA ARG A 30 8.38 17.51 -8.61
C ARG A 30 9.05 18.23 -7.45
N ARG A 31 9.28 17.55 -6.32
CA ARG A 31 9.95 18.15 -5.16
C ARG A 31 11.43 18.39 -5.42
N LEU A 32 12.12 17.43 -6.03
CA LEU A 32 13.52 17.58 -6.45
C LEU A 32 13.68 18.73 -7.46
N GLU A 33 12.79 18.81 -8.46
CA GLU A 33 12.77 19.89 -9.45
C GLU A 33 12.45 21.26 -8.82
N ARG A 34 11.49 21.31 -7.89
CA ARG A 34 11.14 22.54 -7.14
C ARG A 34 12.34 23.10 -6.39
N TYR A 35 13.16 22.24 -5.82
CA TYR A 35 14.36 22.65 -5.05
C TYR A 35 15.62 22.72 -5.90
N ASP A 36 15.50 22.60 -7.23
CA ASP A 36 16.62 22.59 -8.19
C ASP A 36 17.73 21.59 -7.79
N VAL A 37 17.33 20.45 -7.21
CA VAL A 37 18.24 19.39 -6.79
C VAL A 37 18.53 18.49 -7.98
N PRO A 38 19.78 18.43 -8.49
CA PRO A 38 20.12 17.55 -9.60
C PRO A 38 20.05 16.09 -9.15
N TYR A 39 19.35 15.24 -9.90
CA TYR A 39 19.18 13.83 -9.57
C TYR A 39 19.29 12.93 -10.81
N ARG A 40 19.71 11.68 -10.57
CA ARG A 40 19.71 10.61 -11.57
C ARG A 40 18.52 9.67 -11.35
N SER A 41 17.68 9.52 -12.36
CA SER A 41 16.63 8.48 -12.34
C SER A 41 17.20 7.10 -12.64
N ARG A 42 16.83 6.10 -11.83
CA ARG A 42 17.01 4.68 -12.11
C ARG A 42 15.64 4.00 -12.19
N PHE A 43 15.21 3.65 -13.39
CA PHE A 43 13.96 2.94 -13.60
C PHE A 43 14.07 1.47 -13.21
N VAL A 44 13.05 0.94 -12.53
CA VAL A 44 13.04 -0.43 -12.00
C VAL A 44 11.93 -1.27 -12.61
N ALA A 45 11.97 -2.59 -12.36
CA ALA A 45 10.96 -3.53 -12.82
C ALA A 45 9.55 -3.18 -12.28
N GLY A 46 8.53 -3.45 -13.09
CA GLY A 46 7.12 -3.25 -12.70
C GLY A 46 6.71 -4.17 -11.56
N GLU A 47 7.09 -5.45 -11.63
CA GLU A 47 6.87 -6.47 -10.60
C GLU A 47 7.69 -6.14 -9.36
N HIS A 48 7.08 -6.00 -8.17
CA HIS A 48 7.80 -5.62 -6.95
C HIS A 48 8.87 -6.66 -6.60
N SER A 49 8.54 -7.95 -6.66
CA SER A 49 9.45 -9.07 -6.36
C SER A 49 10.77 -9.04 -7.15
N ARG A 50 10.79 -8.43 -8.35
CA ARG A 50 11.99 -8.35 -9.21
C ARG A 50 12.87 -7.12 -8.96
N ARG A 51 12.54 -6.26 -7.99
CA ARG A 51 13.26 -5.00 -7.74
C ARG A 51 14.51 -5.17 -6.87
N ASP A 52 15.34 -6.18 -7.14
CA ASP A 52 16.51 -6.51 -6.32
C ASP A 52 17.56 -5.38 -6.24
N ALA A 53 17.62 -4.51 -7.25
CA ALA A 53 18.48 -3.33 -7.21
C ALA A 53 18.05 -2.33 -6.13
N VAL A 54 16.75 -2.21 -5.89
CA VAL A 54 16.18 -1.37 -4.83
C VAL A 54 16.41 -2.04 -3.48
N ALA A 55 16.10 -3.34 -3.37
CA ALA A 55 16.33 -4.12 -2.16
C ALA A 55 17.77 -4.00 -1.64
N ARG A 56 18.76 -4.11 -2.53
CA ARG A 56 20.18 -3.95 -2.17
C ARG A 56 20.54 -2.54 -1.71
N ALA A 57 19.82 -1.52 -2.20
CA ALA A 57 20.12 -0.13 -1.89
C ALA A 57 19.47 0.31 -0.57
N SER A 58 18.20 -0.04 -0.35
CA SER A 58 17.38 0.48 0.75
C SER A 58 16.90 -0.57 1.76
N GLY A 59 17.11 -1.86 1.50
CA GLY A 59 16.53 -2.95 2.30
C GLY A 59 15.07 -3.26 1.94
N THR A 60 14.45 -2.51 1.03
CA THR A 60 13.06 -2.73 0.56
C THR A 60 12.97 -2.74 -0.97
N ARG A 61 11.92 -3.33 -1.52
CA ARG A 61 11.60 -3.32 -2.97
C ARG A 61 10.54 -2.26 -3.34
N SER A 62 10.04 -1.50 -2.36
CA SER A 62 9.15 -0.37 -2.56
C SER A 62 9.85 0.76 -3.34
N VAL A 63 9.10 1.49 -4.16
CA VAL A 63 9.57 2.73 -4.81
C VAL A 63 8.54 3.83 -4.61
N PRO A 64 8.96 5.11 -4.46
CA PRO A 64 10.30 5.65 -4.69
C PRO A 64 11.33 5.31 -3.59
N VAL A 65 12.60 5.31 -3.97
CA VAL A 65 13.74 5.35 -3.03
C VAL A 65 14.69 6.44 -3.48
N VAL A 66 15.10 7.29 -2.55
CA VAL A 66 16.15 8.28 -2.75
C VAL A 66 17.45 7.81 -2.10
N VAL A 67 18.56 7.92 -2.84
CA VAL A 67 19.92 7.78 -2.31
C VAL A 67 20.64 9.08 -2.54
N ASP A 68 20.89 9.80 -1.46
CA ASP A 68 21.63 11.05 -1.42
C ASP A 68 23.08 10.77 -0.98
N HIS A 69 23.99 10.76 -1.95
CA HIS A 69 25.41 10.53 -1.70
C HIS A 69 26.11 11.72 -1.05
N GLU A 70 25.54 12.93 -1.12
CA GLU A 70 26.10 14.13 -0.48
C GLU A 70 25.89 14.08 1.03
N HIS A 71 24.69 13.68 1.46
CA HIS A 71 24.32 13.59 2.87
C HIS A 71 24.47 12.18 3.47
N GLY A 72 24.78 11.17 2.64
CA GLY A 72 24.95 9.79 3.07
C GLY A 72 23.63 9.13 3.48
N VAL A 73 22.51 9.53 2.86
CA VAL A 73 21.16 9.10 3.21
C VAL A 73 20.65 8.13 2.15
N THR A 74 20.10 6.99 2.57
CA THR A 74 19.19 6.20 1.75
C THR A 74 17.83 6.22 2.41
N MET A 75 16.83 6.72 1.69
CA MET A 75 15.48 6.92 2.21
C MET A 75 14.48 6.20 1.31
N PRO A 76 13.89 5.08 1.77
CA PRO A 76 12.63 4.58 1.23
C PRO A 76 11.44 5.39 1.75
N GLU A 77 10.26 5.10 1.23
CA GLU A 77 8.98 5.76 1.55
C GLU A 77 8.86 7.20 1.04
N SER A 78 7.86 7.42 0.18
CA SER A 78 7.66 8.74 -0.44
C SER A 78 7.46 9.83 0.60
N GLY A 79 6.83 9.52 1.74
CA GLY A 79 6.60 10.49 2.77
C GLY A 79 7.86 11.02 3.44
N HIS A 80 8.65 10.09 3.97
CA HIS A 80 9.96 10.39 4.55
C HIS A 80 10.90 11.06 3.54
N ILE A 81 10.84 10.67 2.27
CA ILE A 81 11.61 11.32 1.20
C ILE A 81 11.17 12.79 1.06
N LEU A 82 9.88 13.07 0.98
CA LEU A 82 9.38 14.44 0.81
C LEU A 82 9.72 15.31 2.02
N GLU A 83 9.53 14.82 3.24
CA GLU A 83 9.92 15.53 4.48
C GLU A 83 11.43 15.81 4.52
N TYR A 84 12.24 14.81 4.13
CA TYR A 84 13.69 14.95 4.03
C TYR A 84 14.08 16.04 3.03
N LEU A 85 13.47 16.04 1.84
CA LEU A 85 13.74 17.03 0.80
C LEU A 85 13.35 18.44 1.27
N ASP A 86 12.21 18.58 1.95
CA ASP A 86 11.75 19.87 2.49
C ASP A 86 12.71 20.41 3.54
N ARG A 87 13.08 19.57 4.50
CA ARG A 87 13.98 19.95 5.59
C ARG A 87 15.39 20.29 5.11
N THR A 88 15.89 19.54 4.11
CA THR A 88 17.30 19.60 3.68
C THR A 88 17.50 20.62 2.56
N TYR A 89 16.59 20.66 1.60
CA TYR A 89 16.71 21.45 0.38
C TYR A 89 15.65 22.55 0.23
N GLY A 90 14.62 22.57 1.08
CA GLY A 90 13.50 23.51 0.98
C GLY A 90 13.77 24.95 1.42
N ASN A 91 14.95 25.25 1.99
CA ASN A 91 15.34 26.59 2.40
C ASN A 91 15.64 27.50 1.18
N GLY A 92 14.58 27.94 0.50
CA GLY A 92 14.65 28.82 -0.66
C GLY A 92 13.30 29.08 -1.37
N VAL A 93 12.24 28.32 -1.05
CA VAL A 93 10.91 28.44 -1.66
C VAL A 93 9.91 28.92 -0.60
N THR A 94 9.32 30.10 -0.80
CA THR A 94 8.34 30.69 0.14
C THR A 94 6.99 29.97 0.08
N ASP A 95 6.36 29.78 1.24
CA ASP A 95 5.13 29.01 1.54
C ASP A 95 3.85 29.33 0.74
N GLU A 96 3.89 30.19 -0.28
CA GLU A 96 2.70 30.52 -1.10
C GLU A 96 2.50 29.58 -2.31
N GLU A 97 3.51 28.79 -2.68
CA GLU A 97 3.43 27.75 -3.74
C GLU A 97 3.37 26.31 -3.20
N SER A 98 3.35 26.12 -1.87
CA SER A 98 3.51 24.80 -1.24
C SER A 98 2.23 23.95 -1.17
N THR A 99 1.02 24.51 -1.36
CA THR A 99 -0.22 23.85 -0.90
C THR A 99 -1.29 23.55 -1.98
N SER A 100 -0.94 23.21 -3.23
CA SER A 100 -2.01 22.88 -4.20
C SER A 100 -1.75 21.75 -5.18
N ASP A 101 -0.76 20.89 -4.94
CA ASP A 101 -0.43 19.84 -5.89
C ASP A 101 -1.10 18.48 -5.58
N GLY A 102 -2.27 18.49 -4.92
CA GLY A 102 -3.29 17.42 -4.93
C GLY A 102 -2.85 15.98 -4.58
N PHE A 103 -1.66 15.82 -4.06
CA PHE A 103 -0.99 14.55 -3.80
C PHE A 103 -0.02 14.74 -2.62
N ASP A 104 -0.47 15.44 -1.58
CA ASP A 104 0.31 15.56 -0.37
C ASP A 104 0.34 14.20 0.32
N LEU A 105 1.52 13.84 0.82
CA LEU A 105 1.62 12.75 1.77
C LEU A 105 0.80 13.13 3.01
N VAL A 106 -0.14 12.29 3.38
CA VAL A 106 -0.98 12.47 4.56
C VAL A 106 -0.59 11.41 5.58
N GLU A 107 0.02 11.84 6.68
CA GLU A 107 0.18 10.96 7.84
C GLU A 107 -1.19 10.61 8.41
N PHE A 108 -1.43 9.33 8.63
CA PHE A 108 -2.60 8.87 9.33
C PHE A 108 -2.44 9.05 10.84
N ALA A 109 -3.55 9.34 11.51
CA ALA A 109 -3.59 9.28 12.97
C ALA A 109 -3.21 7.85 13.45
N PRO A 110 -2.58 7.72 14.64
CA PRO A 110 -2.33 6.42 15.25
C PRO A 110 -3.58 5.53 15.28
N SER A 111 -3.36 4.24 15.11
CA SER A 111 -4.42 3.22 15.05
C SER A 111 -4.36 2.33 16.28
N ASP A 112 -5.52 2.04 16.87
CA ASP A 112 -5.69 1.09 17.99
C ASP A 112 -5.96 -0.34 17.48
N HIS A 113 -5.30 -0.74 16.39
CA HIS A 113 -5.50 -2.05 15.77
C HIS A 113 -5.00 -3.19 16.67
N PRO A 114 -5.57 -4.41 16.54
CA PRO A 114 -5.04 -5.59 17.21
C PRO A 114 -3.63 -5.90 16.70
N THR A 115 -2.77 -6.35 17.60
CA THR A 115 -1.35 -6.64 17.35
C THR A 115 -1.06 -8.13 17.54
N GLU A 116 0.18 -8.56 17.25
CA GLU A 116 0.59 -9.96 17.39
C GLU A 116 0.27 -10.54 18.77
N GLY A 117 -0.40 -11.71 18.77
CA GLY A 117 -0.86 -12.40 19.97
C GLY A 117 -2.22 -11.94 20.50
N ASP A 118 -2.80 -10.86 19.98
CA ASP A 118 -4.17 -10.47 20.30
C ASP A 118 -5.19 -11.37 19.58
N GLU A 119 -6.41 -11.43 20.13
CA GLU A 119 -7.55 -12.07 19.46
C GLU A 119 -8.09 -11.15 18.36
N ALA A 120 -8.12 -11.64 17.13
CA ALA A 120 -8.69 -11.00 15.97
C ALA A 120 -10.21 -10.77 16.17
N PRO A 121 -10.70 -9.53 16.04
CA PRO A 121 -12.13 -9.26 16.15
C PRO A 121 -12.93 -10.06 15.11
N ASP A 122 -13.77 -10.99 15.57
CA ASP A 122 -14.65 -11.75 14.67
C ASP A 122 -15.78 -10.85 14.11
N PHE A 123 -16.24 -11.19 12.91
CA PHE A 123 -17.32 -10.48 12.22
C PHE A 123 -18.00 -11.40 11.21
N ILE A 124 -19.22 -11.01 10.81
CA ILE A 124 -19.97 -11.67 9.74
C ILE A 124 -20.29 -10.63 8.67
N ARG A 125 -19.92 -10.93 7.43
CA ARG A 125 -20.24 -10.12 6.25
C ARG A 125 -20.47 -11.02 5.03
N PRO A 126 -21.15 -10.50 3.99
CA PRO A 126 -21.20 -11.17 2.70
C PRO A 126 -19.78 -11.35 2.16
N LEU A 127 -19.32 -12.59 2.05
CA LEU A 127 -18.08 -12.95 1.37
C LEU A 127 -18.40 -13.17 -0.10
N VAL A 128 -17.83 -12.33 -0.95
CA VAL A 128 -18.18 -12.24 -2.37
C VAL A 128 -17.12 -12.94 -3.20
N SER A 129 -17.56 -13.89 -4.04
CA SER A 129 -16.78 -14.51 -5.11
C SER A 129 -17.26 -14.01 -6.48
N GLU A 130 -16.61 -14.45 -7.56
CA GLU A 130 -17.08 -14.16 -8.92
C GLU A 130 -18.52 -14.66 -9.16
N GLU A 131 -18.87 -15.81 -8.60
CA GLU A 131 -20.14 -16.49 -8.89
C GLU A 131 -21.29 -16.08 -7.96
N TYR A 132 -21.02 -15.88 -6.67
CA TYR A 132 -22.05 -15.62 -5.67
C TYR A 132 -21.49 -14.89 -4.44
N TRP A 133 -22.35 -14.59 -3.47
CA TRP A 133 -21.94 -14.20 -2.13
C TRP A 133 -22.82 -14.86 -1.08
N GLU A 134 -22.26 -15.06 0.10
CA GLU A 134 -22.98 -15.56 1.27
C GLU A 134 -22.41 -14.95 2.55
N ASP A 135 -23.24 -14.81 3.58
CA ASP A 135 -22.76 -14.37 4.89
C ASP A 135 -21.83 -15.43 5.46
N THR A 136 -20.57 -15.05 5.69
CA THR A 136 -19.53 -15.92 6.26
C THR A 136 -18.89 -15.19 7.43
N SER A 137 -18.72 -15.87 8.56
CA SER A 137 -17.93 -15.32 9.66
C SER A 137 -16.43 -15.47 9.39
N LEU A 138 -15.59 -14.63 10.00
CA LEU A 138 -14.14 -14.82 9.95
C LEU A 138 -13.75 -16.14 10.64
N SER A 139 -14.40 -16.47 11.76
CA SER A 139 -14.19 -17.73 12.48
C SER A 139 -14.56 -18.97 11.65
N ASP A 140 -15.66 -18.95 10.89
CA ASP A 140 -16.03 -20.06 9.99
C ASP A 140 -15.02 -20.21 8.85
N LEU A 141 -14.49 -19.09 8.33
CA LEU A 141 -13.48 -19.08 7.29
C LEU A 141 -12.17 -19.73 7.78
N ILE A 142 -11.71 -19.33 8.96
CA ILE A 142 -10.52 -19.90 9.62
C ILE A 142 -10.74 -21.38 9.96
N ALA A 143 -11.90 -21.75 10.51
CA ALA A 143 -12.19 -23.15 10.82
C ALA A 143 -12.17 -24.06 9.57
N ARG A 144 -12.46 -23.50 8.39
CA ARG A 144 -12.42 -24.22 7.10
C ARG A 144 -11.01 -24.27 6.50
N ASP A 145 -10.30 -23.15 6.53
CA ASP A 145 -9.08 -22.94 5.73
C ASP A 145 -7.79 -22.91 6.58
N GLY A 146 -7.90 -22.90 7.91
CA GLY A 146 -6.79 -22.93 8.87
C GLY A 146 -6.19 -21.56 9.16
N CYS A 147 -5.61 -20.92 8.16
CA CYS A 147 -4.98 -19.60 8.28
C CYS A 147 -5.53 -18.65 7.20
N VAL A 148 -5.77 -17.40 7.58
CA VAL A 148 -6.36 -16.39 6.70
C VAL A 148 -5.50 -15.13 6.72
N LEU A 149 -5.19 -14.62 5.53
CA LEU A 149 -4.69 -13.27 5.35
C LEU A 149 -5.85 -12.31 5.07
N LEU A 150 -6.17 -11.48 6.06
CA LEU A 150 -7.20 -10.47 5.97
C LEU A 150 -6.61 -9.15 5.47
N VAL A 151 -7.01 -8.73 4.27
CA VAL A 151 -6.49 -7.54 3.58
C VAL A 151 -7.54 -6.43 3.59
N PHE A 152 -7.34 -5.40 4.41
CA PHE A 152 -8.13 -4.17 4.34
C PHE A 152 -7.59 -3.27 3.24
N TYR A 153 -8.46 -2.87 2.33
CA TYR A 153 -8.06 -2.09 1.16
C TYR A 153 -9.09 -1.01 0.83
N PRO A 154 -8.65 0.10 0.18
CA PRO A 154 -9.54 1.20 -0.16
C PRO A 154 -10.48 0.81 -1.31
N LEU A 155 -11.38 1.70 -1.74
CA LEU A 155 -12.34 1.47 -2.83
C LEU A 155 -11.80 0.59 -3.97
N ASN A 156 -12.58 -0.43 -4.39
CA ASN A 156 -12.24 -1.40 -5.45
C ASN A 156 -11.47 -0.80 -6.64
N TRP A 157 -12.01 0.27 -7.21
CA TRP A 157 -11.50 0.88 -8.44
C TRP A 157 -10.36 1.89 -8.22
N GLY A 158 -10.00 2.15 -6.96
CA GLY A 158 -8.90 3.03 -6.59
C GLY A 158 -7.56 2.48 -7.08
N GLY A 159 -6.69 3.34 -7.59
CA GLY A 159 -5.40 2.93 -8.16
C GLY A 159 -4.53 2.12 -7.18
N LYS A 160 -4.68 2.35 -5.87
CA LYS A 160 -4.00 1.60 -4.81
C LYS A 160 -4.51 0.17 -4.68
N SER A 161 -5.82 -0.02 -4.61
CA SER A 161 -6.46 -1.33 -4.60
C SER A 161 -6.08 -2.14 -5.82
N VAL A 162 -6.11 -1.51 -7.00
CA VAL A 162 -5.72 -2.16 -8.27
C VAL A 162 -4.28 -2.66 -8.24
N TYR A 163 -3.34 -1.83 -7.77
CA TYR A 163 -1.93 -2.20 -7.70
C TYR A 163 -1.70 -3.32 -6.67
N TRP A 164 -2.32 -3.22 -5.49
CA TRP A 164 -2.21 -4.22 -4.44
C TRP A 164 -2.71 -5.59 -4.89
N TRP A 165 -3.94 -5.67 -5.38
CA TRP A 165 -4.52 -6.94 -5.79
C TRP A 165 -3.73 -7.56 -6.94
N LYS A 166 -3.22 -6.74 -7.86
CA LYS A 166 -2.30 -7.21 -8.90
C LYS A 166 -1.03 -7.82 -8.30
N GLU A 167 -0.39 -7.14 -7.34
CA GLU A 167 0.85 -7.61 -6.71
C GLU A 167 0.63 -8.91 -5.91
N ILE A 168 -0.47 -9.00 -5.15
CA ILE A 168 -0.87 -10.21 -4.40
C ILE A 168 -1.03 -11.41 -5.35
N GLN A 169 -1.66 -11.19 -6.52
CA GLN A 169 -1.81 -12.22 -7.55
C GLN A 169 -0.47 -12.59 -8.22
N GLU A 170 0.36 -11.61 -8.58
CA GLU A 170 1.66 -11.86 -9.20
C GLU A 170 2.60 -12.65 -8.27
N ARG A 171 2.40 -12.54 -6.95
CA ARG A 171 3.10 -13.31 -5.93
C ARG A 171 2.49 -14.69 -5.65
N GLY A 172 1.29 -14.97 -6.15
CA GLY A 172 0.62 -16.25 -5.97
C GLY A 172 0.28 -16.55 -4.51
N TRP A 173 -0.07 -15.53 -3.71
CA TRP A 173 -0.39 -15.74 -2.29
C TRP A 173 -1.58 -16.69 -2.11
N GLY A 174 -2.55 -16.66 -3.02
CA GLY A 174 -3.70 -17.59 -3.01
C GLY A 174 -3.33 -19.08 -3.10
N ASP A 175 -2.14 -19.41 -3.61
CA ASP A 175 -1.64 -20.80 -3.66
C ASP A 175 -1.07 -21.27 -2.31
N LYS A 176 -0.89 -20.36 -1.36
CA LYS A 176 -0.20 -20.60 -0.07
C LYS A 176 -1.14 -20.55 1.12
N LEU A 177 -2.06 -19.59 1.12
CA LEU A 177 -3.03 -19.37 2.19
C LEU A 177 -4.29 -18.72 1.64
N THR A 178 -5.38 -18.79 2.41
CA THR A 178 -6.61 -18.07 2.08
C THR A 178 -6.38 -16.58 2.22
N VAL A 179 -6.42 -15.85 1.11
CA VAL A 179 -6.37 -14.38 1.10
C VAL A 179 -7.77 -13.83 0.82
N VAL A 180 -8.26 -12.97 1.69
CA VAL A 180 -9.56 -12.31 1.56
C VAL A 180 -9.46 -10.82 1.79
N GLY A 181 -10.20 -10.05 0.97
CA GLY A 181 -10.25 -8.60 1.10
C GLY A 181 -11.39 -8.13 2.00
N VAL A 182 -11.26 -6.95 2.60
CA VAL A 182 -12.37 -6.22 3.25
C VAL A 182 -12.41 -4.81 2.70
N GLY A 183 -13.57 -4.39 2.18
CA GLY A 183 -13.79 -3.05 1.66
C GLY A 183 -15.24 -2.59 1.76
N ILE A 184 -15.49 -1.31 1.49
CA ILE A 184 -16.82 -0.69 1.62
C ILE A 184 -17.73 -0.85 0.39
N SER A 185 -17.29 -1.61 -0.61
CA SER A 185 -18.10 -1.82 -1.81
C SER A 185 -19.26 -2.77 -1.53
N GLN A 186 -20.32 -2.64 -2.32
CA GLN A 186 -21.48 -3.54 -2.28
C GLN A 186 -21.15 -4.85 -3.00
N PRO A 187 -21.88 -5.96 -2.75
CA PRO A 187 -21.54 -7.26 -3.33
C PRO A 187 -21.43 -7.25 -4.86
N PHE A 188 -22.38 -6.62 -5.55
CA PHE A 188 -22.34 -6.50 -7.01
C PHE A 188 -21.13 -5.71 -7.54
N ASP A 189 -20.63 -4.73 -6.78
CA ASP A 189 -19.44 -3.98 -7.18
C ASP A 189 -18.17 -4.82 -6.97
N HIS A 190 -18.10 -5.58 -5.87
CA HIS A 190 -17.04 -6.58 -5.67
C HIS A 190 -17.03 -7.63 -6.78
N GLN A 191 -18.17 -8.22 -7.15
CA GLN A 191 -18.23 -9.21 -8.24
C GLN A 191 -17.67 -8.64 -9.55
N ARG A 192 -18.07 -7.42 -9.92
CA ARG A 192 -17.54 -6.76 -11.12
C ARG A 192 -16.06 -6.49 -11.03
N PHE A 193 -15.56 -6.12 -9.85
CA PHE A 193 -14.14 -5.90 -9.63
C PHE A 193 -13.34 -7.19 -9.76
N ILE A 194 -13.82 -8.27 -9.12
CA ILE A 194 -13.26 -9.63 -9.20
C ILE A 194 -13.20 -10.08 -10.65
N GLU A 195 -14.33 -10.06 -11.37
CA GLU A 195 -14.43 -10.47 -12.78
C GLU A 195 -13.49 -9.63 -13.67
N HIS A 196 -13.54 -8.30 -13.53
CA HIS A 196 -12.76 -7.40 -14.38
C HIS A 196 -11.24 -7.55 -14.18
N ARG A 197 -10.82 -7.84 -12.95
CA ARG A 197 -9.41 -8.04 -12.60
C ARG A 197 -8.96 -9.49 -12.70
N GLY A 198 -9.89 -10.43 -12.87
CA GLY A 198 -9.61 -11.86 -12.80
C GLY A 198 -9.07 -12.25 -11.43
N LEU A 199 -9.64 -11.71 -10.34
CA LEU A 199 -9.20 -12.05 -8.98
C LEU A 199 -9.62 -13.46 -8.60
N GLU A 200 -8.70 -14.21 -8.01
CA GLU A 200 -8.99 -15.53 -7.42
C GLU A 200 -9.42 -15.40 -5.95
N HIS A 201 -9.30 -14.19 -5.39
CA HIS A 201 -9.57 -13.90 -3.98
C HIS A 201 -11.01 -13.43 -3.77
N SER A 202 -11.62 -13.89 -2.68
CA SER A 202 -12.94 -13.43 -2.26
C SER A 202 -12.84 -12.13 -1.45
N LEU A 203 -13.88 -11.30 -1.52
CA LEU A 203 -13.90 -9.98 -0.90
C LEU A 203 -15.12 -9.85 0.02
N TYR A 204 -14.91 -9.54 1.29
CA TYR A 204 -15.97 -9.17 2.21
C TYR A 204 -16.54 -7.79 1.85
N SER A 205 -17.85 -7.74 1.65
CA SER A 205 -18.60 -6.51 1.48
C SER A 205 -18.99 -5.93 2.83
N ASP A 206 -18.42 -4.77 3.18
CA ASP A 206 -18.77 -4.02 4.40
C ASP A 206 -19.06 -2.55 4.12
N PRO A 207 -20.20 -2.21 3.47
CA PRO A 207 -20.49 -0.83 3.05
C PRO A 207 -20.64 0.17 4.18
N GLY A 208 -20.84 -0.30 5.42
CA GLY A 208 -20.90 0.54 6.61
C GLY A 208 -19.55 0.76 7.28
N ASN A 209 -18.48 0.15 6.77
CA ASN A 209 -17.12 0.22 7.32
C ASN A 209 -16.97 -0.27 8.78
N GLY A 210 -17.96 -1.01 9.28
CA GLY A 210 -18.00 -1.44 10.68
C GLY A 210 -16.97 -2.51 11.04
N VAL A 211 -16.40 -3.22 10.07
CA VAL A 211 -15.27 -4.13 10.28
C VAL A 211 -13.98 -3.33 10.49
N ALA A 212 -13.75 -2.28 9.69
CA ALA A 212 -12.61 -1.38 9.90
C ALA A 212 -12.68 -0.67 11.26
N GLU A 213 -13.87 -0.28 11.71
CA GLU A 213 -14.09 0.24 13.06
C GLU A 213 -13.64 -0.74 14.15
N ARG A 214 -13.99 -2.03 14.02
CA ARG A 214 -13.58 -3.08 14.98
C ARG A 214 -12.08 -3.32 15.00
N TYR A 215 -11.42 -3.19 13.85
CA TYR A 215 -9.97 -3.38 13.71
C TYR A 215 -9.19 -2.08 13.94
N GLY A 216 -9.85 -0.96 14.28
CA GLY A 216 -9.15 0.31 14.52
C GLY A 216 -8.49 0.91 13.26
N VAL A 217 -8.94 0.54 12.06
CA VAL A 217 -8.33 0.91 10.77
C VAL A 217 -9.25 1.79 9.91
N VAL A 218 -10.01 2.69 10.54
CA VAL A 218 -10.88 3.64 9.81
C VAL A 218 -10.08 4.78 9.20
N HIS A 219 -10.50 5.22 8.01
CA HIS A 219 -10.03 6.43 7.35
C HIS A 219 -11.18 7.17 6.66
N ASP A 220 -11.31 8.47 6.93
CA ASP A 220 -12.26 9.34 6.23
C ASP A 220 -11.70 9.76 4.86
N LEU A 221 -12.50 9.60 3.81
CA LEU A 221 -12.08 9.92 2.45
C LEU A 221 -12.17 11.42 2.15
N ASP A 222 -11.04 12.02 1.80
CA ASP A 222 -10.97 13.42 1.41
C ASP A 222 -11.88 13.72 0.20
N GLY A 223 -12.68 14.77 0.32
CA GLY A 223 -13.63 15.17 -0.72
C GLY A 223 -14.88 14.28 -0.83
N MET A 224 -15.04 13.28 0.04
CA MET A 224 -16.19 12.38 0.08
C MET A 224 -16.92 12.47 1.43
N SER A 225 -17.56 13.62 1.68
CA SER A 225 -18.23 13.91 2.95
C SER A 225 -19.14 12.78 3.44
N GLY A 226 -18.83 12.25 4.62
CA GLY A 226 -19.60 11.18 5.27
C GLY A 226 -19.30 9.78 4.76
N VAL A 227 -18.25 9.61 3.95
CA VAL A 227 -17.74 8.31 3.51
C VAL A 227 -16.41 8.05 4.21
N SER A 228 -16.35 6.94 4.93
CA SER A 228 -15.11 6.38 5.46
C SER A 228 -14.88 5.00 4.86
N GLU A 229 -13.63 4.61 4.76
CA GLU A 229 -13.19 3.30 4.28
C GLU A 229 -12.13 2.71 5.21
N PRO A 230 -11.73 1.44 5.04
CA PRO A 230 -10.56 0.94 5.71
C PRO A 230 -9.33 1.66 5.16
N ARG A 231 -8.48 2.15 6.07
CA ARG A 231 -7.11 2.41 5.66
C ARG A 231 -6.46 1.07 5.27
N PRO A 232 -5.48 1.12 4.36
CA PRO A 232 -4.74 -0.07 3.95
C PRO A 232 -4.11 -0.77 5.17
N ALA A 233 -4.44 -2.04 5.36
CA ALA A 233 -3.92 -2.86 6.45
C ALA A 233 -3.97 -4.35 6.10
N VAL A 234 -3.17 -5.15 6.79
CA VAL A 234 -3.07 -6.61 6.60
C VAL A 234 -2.94 -7.27 7.97
N PHE A 235 -3.70 -8.34 8.17
CA PHE A 235 -3.62 -9.18 9.37
C PHE A 235 -3.50 -10.65 8.95
N LEU A 236 -2.44 -11.32 9.39
CA LEU A 236 -2.32 -12.78 9.30
C LEU A 236 -2.97 -13.37 10.54
N ILE A 237 -3.92 -14.28 10.35
CA ILE A 237 -4.77 -14.80 11.42
C ILE A 237 -4.69 -16.33 11.43
N GLY A 238 -4.27 -16.87 12.58
CA GLY A 238 -4.13 -18.29 12.84
C GLY A 238 -5.45 -19.01 13.17
N ASP A 239 -5.34 -20.28 13.54
CA ASP A 239 -6.44 -21.23 13.72
C ASP A 239 -7.37 -20.95 14.92
N GLU A 240 -6.90 -20.18 15.90
CA GLU A 240 -7.66 -19.77 17.09
C GLU A 240 -8.03 -18.27 17.08
N LEU A 241 -8.23 -17.67 15.91
CA LEU A 241 -8.44 -16.21 15.77
C LEU A 241 -7.29 -15.40 16.39
N THR A 242 -6.08 -15.93 16.45
CA THR A 242 -4.93 -15.18 16.97
C THR A 242 -4.27 -14.42 15.83
N ILE A 243 -3.92 -13.16 16.07
CA ILE A 243 -3.12 -12.38 15.11
C ILE A 243 -1.68 -12.88 15.17
N ASP A 244 -1.22 -13.49 14.08
CA ASP A 244 0.16 -13.96 13.93
C ASP A 244 1.08 -12.85 13.40
N TYR A 245 0.53 -11.91 12.62
CA TYR A 245 1.22 -10.73 12.10
C TYR A 245 0.23 -9.61 11.79
N ALA A 246 0.62 -8.36 12.00
CA ALA A 246 -0.18 -7.18 11.67
C ALA A 246 0.67 -6.07 11.03
N TRP A 247 0.15 -5.51 9.94
CA TRP A 247 0.67 -4.27 9.36
C TRP A 247 -0.47 -3.31 9.06
N VAL A 248 -0.33 -2.06 9.47
CA VAL A 248 -1.32 -0.99 9.24
C VAL A 248 -0.60 0.22 8.67
N ALA A 249 -1.14 0.79 7.59
CA ALA A 249 -0.58 2.00 7.00
C ALA A 249 -0.62 3.17 8.00
N ASP A 250 0.52 3.85 8.11
CA ASP A 250 0.78 5.07 8.86
C ASP A 250 0.76 6.31 7.97
N GLU A 251 0.88 6.15 6.65
CA GLU A 251 0.77 7.23 5.67
C GLU A 251 -0.13 6.86 4.50
N TRP A 252 -0.83 7.87 3.98
CA TRP A 252 -1.36 7.87 2.64
C TRP A 252 -0.43 8.68 1.74
N PRO A 253 -0.06 8.16 0.59
CA PRO A 253 -0.52 6.89 0.03
C PRO A 253 0.42 5.72 0.44
N PRO A 254 -0.10 4.50 0.74
CA PRO A 254 0.64 3.45 1.45
C PRO A 254 1.74 2.78 0.62
N SER A 255 2.70 2.17 1.33
CA SER A 255 3.67 1.19 0.80
C SER A 255 3.68 -0.08 1.66
N PRO A 256 2.99 -1.16 1.26
CA PRO A 256 3.00 -2.39 2.04
C PRO A 256 4.37 -3.06 2.05
N PRO A 257 4.79 -3.62 3.19
CA PRO A 257 6.00 -4.41 3.27
C PRO A 257 5.70 -5.84 2.77
N TYR A 258 5.45 -5.99 1.46
CA TYR A 258 5.05 -7.28 0.87
C TYR A 258 6.00 -8.43 1.18
N ASP A 259 7.31 -8.15 1.24
CA ASP A 259 8.32 -9.17 1.50
C ASP A 259 8.28 -9.62 2.98
N GLU A 260 8.10 -8.68 3.92
CA GLU A 260 7.92 -8.99 5.36
C GLU A 260 6.63 -9.78 5.60
N ILE A 261 5.55 -9.35 4.95
CA ILE A 261 4.26 -10.04 4.98
C ILE A 261 4.43 -11.52 4.57
N GLU A 262 5.17 -11.81 3.48
CA GLU A 262 5.44 -13.18 3.03
C GLU A 262 6.29 -14.00 4.01
N GLU A 263 7.26 -13.37 4.68
CA GLU A 263 8.15 -14.04 5.63
C GLU A 263 7.40 -14.63 6.83
N ASN A 264 6.21 -14.10 7.17
CA ASN A 264 5.43 -14.49 8.36
C ASN A 264 4.56 -15.75 8.19
N TRP A 265 4.36 -16.27 6.97
CA TRP A 265 3.62 -17.53 6.75
C TRP A 265 4.36 -18.56 5.90
N SER A 266 5.62 -18.27 5.56
CA SER A 266 6.44 -19.12 4.69
C SER A 266 7.20 -20.24 5.45
N GLU A 267 6.86 -20.51 6.72
CA GLU A 267 7.47 -21.55 7.56
C GLU A 267 6.68 -22.87 7.62
#